data_AF-A0A7Y6GH01-F1
#
_entry.id   AF-A0A7Y6GH01-F1
#
_cell.length_a   1.000
_cell.length_b   1.000
_cell.length_c   1.000
_cell.angle_alpha   90.00
_cell.angle_beta   90.00
_cell.angle_gamma   90.00
#
_symmetry.space_group_name_H-M   'P 1'
#
loop_
_entity.id
_entity.type
_entity.pdbx_description
1 polymer ?
#
loop_
_entity_poly.entity_id
_entity_poly.type
_entity_poly.pdbx_seq_one_letter_code
_entity_poly.pdbx_strand_id
1 'polypeptide(L)'
;AVQTYRTLTQTNPTAFLPNLAGALNNLSNHQSNTGDHDAAMRTYDQAISELPSGPQAELLVSRARWRHLHDDHPGAVADLLSAAQRADTVTEATEAGRSRRAVRDLTEELSRHELARQSLESALPTLPAWAKDELPPETIDRFNGWLSTRSWPEQETYIQQTYPVLTTSEGRAALDLTRALYPEATGLSDLAAVLDAAHERGIDQVLEELREDNTRSDLVEEWLATSTWPEDLEFLSRHPRLRDDPRVRELLTAHGDDPASRQHLAILQLTDILPAPEVYDAITDPATAVDTAMEFVEQGQPDALRPLFLASPALTKLPFVTPYLFAVHTVFSAPPPAESPRSEAAPDADAPSAADLIEQAAAGGSEVQRGAGAARLRRLAQRHPDHAATLLQLATDLTAAASAPQSETASDAG
;
A
#
# COMPACT_ATOMS: atom_id res chain seq x y z
N ALA A 1 25.57 27.71 11.72
CA ALA A 1 25.32 26.43 11.02
C ALA A 1 24.86 25.34 12.00
N VAL A 2 25.75 24.73 12.81
CA VAL A 2 25.39 23.63 13.73
C VAL A 2 24.21 23.97 14.64
N GLN A 3 24.25 25.12 15.34
CA GLN A 3 23.15 25.55 16.20
C GLN A 3 21.82 25.69 15.43
N THR A 4 21.86 26.26 14.23
CA THR A 4 20.69 26.42 13.35
C THR A 4 20.07 25.07 13.02
N TYR A 5 20.88 24.09 12.59
CA TYR A 5 20.37 22.77 12.24
C TYR A 5 19.92 21.96 13.45
N ARG A 6 20.52 22.17 14.65
CA ARG A 6 19.98 21.60 15.90
C ARG A 6 18.56 22.10 16.17
N THR A 7 18.32 23.40 16.05
CA THR A 7 16.98 23.98 16.23
C THR A 7 16.00 23.45 15.18
N LEU A 8 16.39 23.38 13.90
CA LEU A 8 15.52 22.87 12.84
C LEU A 8 15.19 21.38 13.02
N THR A 9 16.14 20.58 13.49
CA THR A 9 15.96 19.15 13.78
C THR A 9 14.93 18.91 14.87
N GLN A 10 14.80 19.81 15.86
CA GLN A 10 13.77 19.69 16.91
C GLN A 10 12.35 19.78 16.34
N THR A 11 12.16 20.52 15.25
CA THR A 11 10.84 20.73 14.62
C THR A 11 10.56 19.71 13.52
N ASN A 12 11.56 19.33 12.72
CA ASN A 12 11.42 18.33 11.67
C ASN A 12 12.70 17.48 11.55
N PRO A 13 12.86 16.43 12.37
CA PRO A 13 14.06 15.60 12.38
C PRO A 13 14.37 15.00 11.00
N THR A 14 13.38 14.39 10.36
CA THR A 14 13.53 13.68 9.08
C THR A 14 14.11 14.58 7.99
N ALA A 15 13.70 15.85 7.93
CA ALA A 15 14.17 16.78 6.91
C ALA A 15 15.58 17.35 7.19
N PHE A 16 15.97 17.52 8.46
CA PHE A 16 17.15 18.31 8.83
C PHE A 16 18.29 17.53 9.49
N LEU A 17 18.08 16.26 9.88
CA LEU A 17 19.12 15.39 10.43
C LEU A 17 20.35 15.26 9.51
N PRO A 18 20.21 15.04 8.18
CA PRO A 18 21.36 14.95 7.28
C PRO A 18 22.18 16.25 7.26
N ASN A 19 21.52 17.41 7.27
CA ASN A 19 22.19 18.70 7.29
C ASN A 19 22.92 18.97 8.62
N LEU A 20 22.35 18.51 9.74
CA LEU A 20 23.01 18.60 11.05
C LEU A 20 24.28 17.76 11.07
N ALA A 21 24.23 16.51 10.61
CA ALA A 21 25.41 15.64 10.50
C ALA A 21 26.50 16.27 9.62
N GLY A 22 26.12 16.77 8.44
CA GLY A 22 27.06 17.48 7.55
C GLY A 22 27.68 18.72 8.19
N ALA A 23 26.89 19.53 8.93
CA ALA A 23 27.40 20.70 9.62
C ALA A 23 28.38 20.34 10.76
N LEU A 24 28.15 19.24 11.48
CA LEU A 24 29.02 18.74 12.55
C LEU A 24 30.34 18.18 12.00
N ASN A 25 30.28 17.46 10.88
CA ASN A 25 31.48 17.02 10.17
C ASN A 25 32.34 18.22 9.72
N ASN A 26 31.72 19.23 9.11
CA ASN A 26 32.42 20.43 8.66
C ASN A 26 33.05 21.20 9.84
N LEU A 27 32.33 21.34 10.95
CA LEU A 27 32.86 21.98 12.16
C LEU A 27 34.12 21.24 12.66
N SER A 28 34.06 19.92 12.75
CA SER A 28 35.19 19.10 13.21
C SER A 28 36.40 19.24 12.27
N ASN A 29 36.18 19.22 10.95
CA ASN A 29 37.23 19.45 9.96
C ASN A 29 37.85 20.86 10.08
N HIS A 30 37.03 21.90 10.28
CA HIS A 30 37.54 23.26 10.47
C HIS A 30 38.37 23.39 11.75
N GLN A 31 37.92 22.81 12.87
CA GLN A 31 38.67 22.78 14.13
C GLN A 31 40.03 22.10 13.96
N SER A 32 40.05 20.94 13.29
CA SER A 32 41.28 20.23 12.97
C SER A 32 42.21 21.05 12.08
N ASN A 33 41.68 21.71 11.05
CA ASN A 33 42.49 22.54 10.14
C ASN A 33 43.11 23.75 10.84
N THR A 34 42.54 24.20 11.97
CA THR A 34 43.11 25.24 12.83
C THR A 34 44.08 24.70 13.89
N GLY A 35 44.33 23.38 13.91
CA GLY A 35 45.23 22.71 14.86
C GLY A 35 44.58 22.31 16.20
N ASP A 36 43.27 22.54 16.38
CA ASP A 36 42.54 22.18 17.60
C ASP A 36 41.92 20.78 17.45
N HIS A 37 42.79 19.77 17.43
CA HIS A 37 42.41 18.37 17.29
C HIS A 37 41.54 17.87 18.46
N ASP A 38 41.78 18.38 19.68
CA ASP A 38 40.97 18.04 20.85
C ASP A 38 39.54 18.57 20.72
N ALA A 39 39.35 19.78 20.18
CA ALA A 39 38.01 20.30 19.90
C ALA A 39 37.33 19.52 18.78
N ALA A 40 38.05 19.17 17.71
CA ALA A 40 37.51 18.34 16.64
C ALA A 40 36.99 17.00 17.19
N MET A 41 37.76 16.34 18.05
CA MET A 41 37.37 15.06 18.65
C MET A 41 36.17 15.19 19.58
N ARG A 42 36.15 16.21 20.45
CA ARG A 42 34.98 16.50 21.29
C ARG A 42 33.72 16.75 20.47
N THR A 43 33.83 17.47 19.35
CA THR A 43 32.70 17.72 18.45
C THR A 43 32.18 16.41 17.85
N TYR A 44 33.07 15.53 17.39
CA TYR A 44 32.66 14.21 16.90
C TYR A 44 32.00 13.37 18.00
N ASP A 45 32.62 13.24 19.18
CA ASP A 45 32.08 12.45 20.29
C ASP A 45 30.68 12.91 20.69
N GLN A 46 30.50 14.24 20.82
CA GLN A 46 29.21 14.82 21.12
C GLN A 46 28.20 14.48 20.02
N ALA A 47 28.56 14.71 18.75
CA ALA A 47 27.67 14.46 17.62
C ALA A 47 27.23 12.99 17.52
N ILE A 48 28.16 12.05 17.70
CA ILE A 48 27.90 10.61 17.66
C ILE A 48 26.96 10.21 18.81
N SER A 49 27.05 10.85 19.99
CA SER A 49 26.18 10.54 21.12
C SER A 49 24.74 11.08 20.98
N GLU A 50 24.56 12.14 20.20
CA GLU A 50 23.28 12.86 20.07
C GLU A 50 22.44 12.40 18.87
N LEU A 51 23.05 11.81 17.83
CA LEU A 51 22.38 11.46 16.58
C LEU A 51 21.85 10.02 16.55
N PRO A 52 20.76 9.76 15.77
CA PRO A 52 20.27 8.40 15.54
C PRO A 52 21.26 7.57 14.71
N SER A 53 21.04 6.25 14.64
CA SER A 53 22.01 5.29 14.09
C SER A 53 22.53 5.59 12.68
N GLY A 54 21.70 6.10 11.77
CA GLY A 54 22.11 6.40 10.39
C GLY A 54 23.17 7.51 10.33
N PRO A 55 22.85 8.75 10.73
CA PRO A 55 23.82 9.84 10.75
C PRO A 55 24.99 9.58 11.70
N GLN A 56 24.77 8.77 12.75
CA GLN A 56 25.83 8.30 13.64
C GLN A 56 26.86 7.43 12.90
N ALA A 57 26.43 6.48 12.05
CA ALA A 57 27.32 5.66 11.24
C ALA A 57 28.16 6.52 10.29
N GLU A 58 27.55 7.49 9.60
CA GLU A 58 28.25 8.39 8.68
C GLU A 58 29.29 9.28 9.38
N LEU A 59 28.98 9.77 10.57
CA LEU A 59 29.94 10.53 11.39
C LEU A 59 31.09 9.67 11.91
N LEU A 60 30.82 8.42 12.31
CA LEU A 60 31.86 7.47 12.69
C LEU A 60 32.81 7.19 11.51
N VAL A 61 32.28 7.05 10.29
CA VAL A 61 33.12 6.93 9.08
C VAL A 61 33.98 8.17 8.88
N SER A 62 33.42 9.36 9.05
CA SER A 62 34.17 10.62 8.92
C SER A 62 35.27 10.76 9.97
N ARG A 63 34.99 10.38 11.21
CA ARG A 63 35.97 10.36 12.29
C ARG A 63 37.06 9.31 12.08
N ALA A 64 36.70 8.14 11.55
CA ALA A 64 37.67 7.11 11.18
C ALA A 64 38.64 7.61 10.11
N ARG A 65 38.16 8.30 9.06
CA ARG A 65 39.01 8.94 8.06
C ARG A 65 39.92 9.99 8.69
N TRP A 66 39.38 10.81 9.58
CA TRP A 66 40.18 11.78 10.33
C TRP A 66 41.29 11.11 11.14
N ARG A 67 40.99 10.03 11.89
CA ARG A 67 41.98 9.26 12.65
C ARG A 67 43.03 8.64 11.75
N HIS A 68 42.61 8.08 10.63
CA HIS A 68 43.50 7.52 9.62
C HIS A 68 44.49 8.56 9.09
N LEU A 69 44.03 9.78 8.77
CA LEU A 69 44.87 10.89 8.31
C LEU A 69 45.88 11.37 9.35
N HIS A 70 45.64 11.11 10.64
CA HIS A 70 46.52 11.45 11.75
C HIS A 70 47.24 10.20 12.32
N ASP A 71 47.41 9.16 11.48
CA ASP A 71 48.13 7.92 11.79
C ASP A 71 47.55 7.07 12.95
N ASP A 72 46.33 7.36 13.41
CA ASP A 72 45.59 6.53 14.37
C ASP A 72 44.77 5.44 13.65
N HIS A 73 45.46 4.48 13.05
CA HIS A 73 44.82 3.36 12.35
C HIS A 73 44.00 2.43 13.27
N PRO A 74 44.44 2.08 14.49
CA PRO A 74 43.63 1.27 15.41
C PRO A 74 42.32 1.98 15.79
N GLY A 75 42.37 3.29 16.07
CA GLY A 75 41.19 4.09 16.35
C GLY A 75 40.27 4.25 15.14
N ALA A 76 40.83 4.32 13.92
CA ALA A 76 40.05 4.33 12.68
C ALA A 76 39.29 3.00 12.48
N VAL A 77 39.94 1.86 12.72
CA VAL A 77 39.30 0.54 12.62
C VAL A 77 38.23 0.33 13.71
N ALA A 78 38.45 0.85 14.92
CA ALA A 78 37.44 0.81 15.98
C ALA A 78 36.17 1.61 15.61
N ASP A 79 36.35 2.77 14.98
CA ASP A 79 35.23 3.56 14.46
C ASP A 79 34.55 2.88 13.28
N LEU A 80 35.30 2.24 12.37
CA LEU A 80 34.74 1.45 11.27
C LEU A 80 33.81 0.34 11.79
N LEU A 81 34.25 -0.42 12.80
CA LEU A 81 33.44 -1.47 13.42
C LEU A 81 32.17 -0.90 14.05
N SER A 82 32.29 0.22 14.76
CA SER A 82 31.14 0.91 15.35
C SER A 82 30.18 1.40 14.27
N ALA A 83 30.69 1.96 13.17
CA ALA A 83 29.90 2.44 12.06
C ALA A 83 29.12 1.30 11.39
N ALA A 84 29.77 0.15 11.15
CA ALA A 84 29.12 -1.03 10.61
C ALA A 84 27.95 -1.51 11.48
N GLN A 85 28.15 -1.59 12.80
CA GLN A 85 27.10 -1.94 13.75
C GLN A 85 25.94 -0.95 13.74
N ARG A 86 26.22 0.35 13.65
CA ARG A 86 25.16 1.37 13.57
C ARG A 86 24.38 1.28 12.27
N ALA A 87 25.05 1.08 11.15
CA ALA A 87 24.42 0.93 9.83
C ALA A 87 23.40 -0.23 9.82
N ASP A 88 23.67 -1.35 10.50
CA ASP A 88 22.73 -2.48 10.55
C ASP A 88 21.54 -2.27 11.49
N THR A 89 21.53 -1.23 12.31
CA THR A 89 20.37 -0.86 13.14
C THR A 89 19.45 0.17 12.47
N VAL A 90 19.80 0.66 11.28
CA VAL A 90 19.01 1.63 10.53
C VAL A 90 17.83 0.93 9.87
N THR A 91 16.62 1.43 10.12
CA THR A 91 15.37 0.85 9.58
C THR A 91 14.95 1.44 8.24
N GLU A 92 15.29 2.70 7.96
CA GLU A 92 14.97 3.34 6.68
C GLU A 92 15.97 2.89 5.62
N ALA A 93 15.45 2.36 4.50
CA ALA A 93 16.26 1.67 3.50
C ALA A 93 17.31 2.60 2.87
N THR A 94 16.94 3.80 2.46
CA THR A 94 17.85 4.74 1.79
C THR A 94 19.02 5.13 2.69
N GLU A 95 18.74 5.42 3.96
CA GLU A 95 19.75 5.77 4.96
C GLU A 95 20.63 4.57 5.34
N ALA A 96 20.06 3.37 5.46
CA ALA A 96 20.81 2.15 5.67
C ALA A 96 21.78 1.89 4.50
N GLY A 97 21.31 1.99 3.26
CA GLY A 97 22.11 1.84 2.05
C GLY A 97 23.26 2.85 1.99
N ARG A 98 22.97 4.15 2.23
CA ARG A 98 24.02 5.18 2.30
C ARG A 98 25.07 4.87 3.36
N SER A 99 24.66 4.52 4.58
CA SER A 99 25.57 4.21 5.69
C SER A 99 26.46 3.01 5.39
N ARG A 100 25.89 1.93 4.83
CA ARG A 100 26.61 0.72 4.45
C ARG A 100 27.64 0.99 3.36
N ARG A 101 27.28 1.75 2.32
CA ARG A 101 28.21 2.15 1.26
C ARG A 101 29.35 3.00 1.81
N ALA A 102 29.08 3.95 2.72
CA ALA A 102 30.12 4.75 3.36
C ALA A 102 31.12 3.90 4.20
N VAL A 103 30.61 2.89 4.93
CA VAL A 103 31.44 1.93 5.69
C VAL A 103 32.29 1.07 4.75
N ARG A 104 31.72 0.59 3.66
CA ARG A 104 32.44 -0.18 2.65
C ARG A 104 33.56 0.65 2.00
N ASP A 105 33.26 1.88 1.57
CA ASP A 105 34.24 2.78 0.97
C ASP A 105 35.44 3.00 1.91
N LEU A 106 35.19 3.18 3.21
CA LEU A 106 36.23 3.30 4.22
C LEU A 106 37.03 2.00 4.40
N THR A 107 36.36 0.84 4.36
CA THR A 107 37.03 -0.47 4.45
C THR A 107 38.05 -0.63 3.31
N GLU A 108 37.66 -0.28 2.08
CA GLU A 108 38.53 -0.30 0.91
C GLU A 108 39.63 0.79 0.98
N GLU A 109 39.34 1.95 1.56
CA GLU A 109 40.33 3.01 1.81
C GLU A 109 41.44 2.52 2.75
N LEU A 110 41.07 1.95 3.90
CA LEU A 110 42.02 1.44 4.88
C LEU A 110 42.80 0.24 4.35
N SER A 111 42.20 -0.62 3.52
CA SER A 111 42.91 -1.78 2.96
C SER A 111 44.04 -1.40 1.99
N ARG A 112 43.99 -0.20 1.38
CA ARG A 112 45.04 0.30 0.46
C ARG A 112 46.27 0.84 1.20
N HIS A 113 46.15 1.17 2.49
CA HIS A 113 47.26 1.69 3.29
C HIS A 113 47.88 0.60 4.16
N GLU A 114 49.19 0.35 4.03
CA GLU A 114 49.86 -0.80 4.65
C GLU A 114 49.66 -0.90 6.18
N LEU A 115 49.89 0.19 6.92
CA LEU A 115 49.73 0.16 8.39
C LEU A 115 48.26 0.09 8.83
N ALA A 116 47.34 0.60 8.01
CA ALA A 116 45.92 0.51 8.29
C ALA A 116 45.39 -0.91 8.02
N ARG A 117 45.86 -1.54 6.93
CA ARG A 117 45.58 -2.93 6.58
C ARG A 117 45.96 -3.89 7.71
N GLN A 118 47.12 -3.70 8.34
CA GLN A 118 47.53 -4.51 9.50
C GLN A 118 46.56 -4.40 10.67
N SER A 119 46.01 -3.20 10.93
CA SER A 119 44.99 -3.00 11.97
C SER A 119 43.64 -3.63 11.55
N LEU A 120 43.27 -3.46 10.27
CA LEU A 120 42.02 -3.95 9.69
C LEU A 120 41.93 -5.48 9.68
N GLU A 121 43.03 -6.19 9.45
CA GLU A 121 43.08 -7.67 9.43
C GLU A 121 42.46 -8.30 10.68
N SER A 122 42.66 -7.68 11.85
CA SER A 122 42.09 -8.15 13.12
C SER A 122 40.57 -7.96 13.21
N ALA A 123 40.02 -6.99 12.46
CA ALA A 123 38.61 -6.62 12.47
C ALA A 123 37.79 -7.31 11.36
N LEU A 124 38.44 -7.78 10.28
CA LEU A 124 37.77 -8.43 9.15
C LEU A 124 36.78 -9.54 9.56
N PRO A 125 37.09 -10.45 10.51
CA PRO A 125 36.13 -11.49 10.90
C PRO A 125 34.86 -10.97 11.59
N THR A 126 34.91 -9.75 12.15
CA THR A 126 33.78 -9.12 12.85
C THR A 126 32.95 -8.25 11.92
N LEU A 127 33.52 -7.80 10.79
CA LEU A 127 32.80 -7.00 9.81
C LEU A 127 31.73 -7.84 9.09
N PRO A 128 30.56 -7.25 8.80
CA PRO A 128 29.53 -7.91 8.01
C PRO A 128 30.02 -8.15 6.57
N ALA A 129 29.48 -9.18 5.92
CA ALA A 129 29.81 -9.56 4.55
C ALA A 129 29.75 -8.37 3.57
N TRP A 130 28.68 -7.55 3.68
CA TRP A 130 28.49 -6.38 2.81
C TRP A 130 29.61 -5.32 2.92
N ALA A 131 30.32 -5.26 4.04
CA ALA A 131 31.41 -4.32 4.25
C ALA A 131 32.76 -4.83 3.73
N LYS A 132 33.00 -6.16 3.77
CA LYS A 132 34.33 -6.74 3.58
C LYS A 132 34.48 -7.64 2.35
N ASP A 133 33.40 -8.26 1.89
CA ASP A 133 33.47 -9.23 0.79
C ASP A 133 33.56 -8.48 -0.54
N GLU A 134 34.26 -9.06 -1.51
CA GLU A 134 34.47 -8.45 -2.82
C GLU A 134 33.15 -8.41 -3.62
N LEU A 135 32.91 -7.28 -4.28
CA LEU A 135 31.79 -7.13 -5.21
C LEU A 135 32.37 -6.95 -6.61
N PRO A 136 32.30 -7.97 -7.49
CA PRO A 136 32.86 -7.87 -8.83
C PRO A 136 32.24 -6.70 -9.60
N PRO A 137 33.02 -5.87 -10.34
CA PRO A 137 32.49 -4.70 -11.04
C PRO A 137 31.34 -5.01 -12.00
N GLU A 138 31.40 -6.17 -12.67
CA GLU A 138 30.37 -6.65 -13.60
C GLU A 138 29.00 -6.88 -12.93
N THR A 139 28.98 -7.02 -11.60
CA THR A 139 27.77 -7.23 -10.81
C THR A 139 26.86 -6.01 -10.84
N ILE A 140 27.44 -4.80 -10.76
CA ILE A 140 26.69 -3.55 -10.75
C ILE A 140 25.99 -3.37 -12.10
N ASP A 141 26.73 -3.56 -13.21
CA ASP A 141 26.19 -3.44 -14.56
C ASP A 141 25.06 -4.46 -14.81
N ARG A 142 25.24 -5.69 -14.32
CA ARG A 142 24.20 -6.71 -14.36
C ARG A 142 22.94 -6.19 -13.66
N PHE A 143 23.02 -5.87 -12.37
CA PHE A 143 21.82 -5.48 -11.62
C PHE A 143 21.19 -4.16 -12.07
N ASN A 144 21.98 -3.21 -12.58
CA ASN A 144 21.45 -2.04 -13.26
C ASN A 144 20.65 -2.42 -14.51
N GLY A 145 21.12 -3.41 -15.28
CA GLY A 145 20.38 -3.98 -16.40
C GLY A 145 19.00 -4.50 -15.99
N TRP A 146 18.92 -5.27 -14.90
CA TRP A 146 17.63 -5.72 -14.34
C TRP A 146 16.73 -4.55 -13.93
N LEU A 147 17.25 -3.62 -13.12
CA LEU A 147 16.50 -2.47 -12.61
C LEU A 147 16.05 -1.50 -13.72
N SER A 148 16.65 -1.59 -14.91
CA SER A 148 16.28 -0.78 -16.07
C SER A 148 15.15 -1.37 -16.92
N THR A 149 14.81 -2.65 -16.73
CA THR A 149 13.72 -3.31 -17.47
C THR A 149 12.38 -2.67 -17.08
N ARG A 150 11.53 -2.41 -18.08
CA ARG A 150 10.25 -1.69 -17.88
C ARG A 150 9.02 -2.49 -18.28
N SER A 151 9.22 -3.59 -19.00
CA SER A 151 8.15 -4.46 -19.45
C SER A 151 8.46 -5.91 -19.10
N TRP A 152 7.41 -6.72 -18.97
CA TRP A 152 7.59 -8.14 -18.72
C TRP A 152 8.40 -8.87 -19.80
N PRO A 153 8.21 -8.63 -21.12
CA PRO A 153 9.06 -9.28 -22.13
C PRO A 153 10.56 -8.97 -21.99
N GLU A 154 10.90 -7.75 -21.58
CA GLU A 154 12.29 -7.37 -21.27
C GLU A 154 12.80 -8.10 -20.02
N GLN A 155 11.98 -8.16 -18.95
CA GLN A 155 12.30 -8.88 -17.72
C GLN A 155 12.51 -10.37 -17.96
N GLU A 156 11.61 -11.02 -18.68
CA GLU A 156 11.70 -12.44 -19.03
C GLU A 156 12.98 -12.74 -19.81
N THR A 157 13.26 -11.95 -20.85
CA THR A 157 14.49 -12.08 -21.65
C THR A 157 15.73 -11.92 -20.78
N TYR A 158 15.72 -10.92 -19.89
CA TYR A 158 16.83 -10.66 -18.99
C TYR A 158 17.05 -11.81 -18.00
N ILE A 159 15.99 -12.33 -17.39
CA ILE A 159 16.06 -13.46 -16.46
C ILE A 159 16.64 -14.68 -17.18
N GLN A 160 16.13 -15.03 -18.36
CA GLN A 160 16.64 -16.18 -19.13
C GLN A 160 18.14 -16.07 -19.43
N GLN A 161 18.62 -14.87 -19.77
CA GLN A 161 20.04 -14.63 -20.06
C GLN A 161 20.93 -14.70 -18.82
N THR A 162 20.44 -14.21 -17.67
CA THR A 162 21.24 -14.08 -16.44
C THR A 162 21.11 -15.25 -15.48
N TYR A 163 20.05 -16.05 -15.61
CA TYR A 163 19.73 -17.16 -14.72
C TYR A 163 20.89 -18.16 -14.50
N PRO A 164 21.63 -18.63 -15.53
CA PRO A 164 22.74 -19.57 -15.31
C PRO A 164 23.87 -19.01 -14.46
N VAL A 165 24.10 -17.69 -14.52
CA VAL A 165 25.15 -17.02 -13.75
C VAL A 165 24.65 -16.71 -12.34
N LEU A 166 23.45 -16.14 -12.23
CA LEU A 166 22.90 -15.71 -10.95
C LEU A 166 22.65 -16.89 -10.01
N THR A 167 22.35 -18.09 -10.52
CA THR A 167 22.06 -19.31 -9.73
C THR A 167 23.30 -19.97 -9.13
N THR A 168 24.49 -19.58 -9.57
CA THR A 168 25.73 -20.03 -8.93
C THR A 168 25.83 -19.48 -7.50
N SER A 169 26.62 -20.12 -6.64
CA SER A 169 26.87 -19.63 -5.28
C SER A 169 27.47 -18.21 -5.28
N GLU A 170 28.34 -17.92 -6.25
CA GLU A 170 28.95 -16.60 -6.43
C GLU A 170 27.90 -15.57 -6.88
N GLY A 171 27.07 -15.92 -7.86
CA GLY A 171 25.98 -15.06 -8.33
C GLY A 171 24.96 -14.73 -7.23
N ARG A 172 24.60 -15.70 -6.37
CA ARG A 172 23.72 -15.48 -5.23
C ARG A 172 24.36 -14.63 -4.15
N ALA A 173 25.62 -14.91 -3.78
CA ALA A 173 26.35 -14.08 -2.84
C ALA A 173 26.46 -12.62 -3.32
N ALA A 174 26.71 -12.40 -4.61
CA ALA A 174 26.77 -11.08 -5.22
C ALA A 174 25.41 -10.35 -5.18
N LEU A 175 24.29 -11.06 -5.41
CA LEU A 175 22.93 -10.52 -5.28
C LEU A 175 22.63 -10.12 -3.84
N ASP A 176 22.91 -10.99 -2.87
CA ASP A 176 22.67 -10.70 -1.46
C ASP A 176 23.52 -9.53 -0.94
N LEU A 177 24.79 -9.47 -1.37
CA LEU A 177 25.65 -8.34 -1.06
C LEU A 177 25.10 -7.04 -1.65
N THR A 178 24.66 -7.06 -2.90
CA THR A 178 24.08 -5.88 -3.55
C THR A 178 22.78 -5.45 -2.86
N ARG A 179 21.90 -6.39 -2.51
CA ARG A 179 20.67 -6.10 -1.74
C ARG A 179 20.98 -5.48 -0.38
N ALA A 180 22.02 -5.95 0.31
CA ALA A 180 22.45 -5.36 1.57
C ALA A 180 22.97 -3.92 1.40
N LEU A 181 23.70 -3.64 0.31
CA LEU A 181 24.25 -2.31 0.00
C LEU A 181 23.21 -1.33 -0.57
N TYR A 182 22.18 -1.83 -1.26
CA TYR A 182 21.13 -1.03 -1.90
C TYR A 182 19.73 -1.52 -1.50
N PRO A 183 19.39 -1.53 -0.20
CA PRO A 183 18.08 -1.99 0.28
C PRO A 183 16.92 -1.13 -0.25
N GLU A 184 17.18 0.09 -0.72
CA GLU A 184 16.21 0.95 -1.39
C GLU A 184 15.79 0.45 -2.78
N ALA A 185 16.60 -0.40 -3.42
CA ALA A 185 16.32 -0.96 -4.74
C ALA A 185 15.48 -2.24 -4.61
N THR A 186 14.17 -2.07 -4.35
CA THR A 186 13.24 -3.19 -4.11
C THR A 186 13.21 -4.23 -5.23
N GLY A 187 13.44 -3.81 -6.48
CA GLY A 187 13.53 -4.71 -7.63
C GLY A 187 14.58 -5.82 -7.48
N LEU A 188 15.64 -5.63 -6.69
CA LEU A 188 16.61 -6.69 -6.41
C LEU A 188 16.04 -7.79 -5.51
N SER A 189 15.11 -7.44 -4.62
CA SER A 189 14.39 -8.43 -3.82
C SER A 189 13.37 -9.19 -4.65
N ASP A 190 12.73 -8.53 -5.63
CA ASP A 190 11.86 -9.20 -6.59
C ASP A 190 12.64 -10.21 -7.44
N LEU A 191 13.82 -9.82 -7.94
CA LEU A 191 14.72 -10.73 -8.64
C LEU A 191 15.13 -11.92 -7.77
N ALA A 192 15.48 -11.69 -6.50
CA ALA A 192 15.81 -12.75 -5.56
C ALA A 192 14.63 -13.74 -5.37
N ALA A 193 13.40 -13.23 -5.22
CA ALA A 193 12.21 -14.05 -5.06
C ALA A 193 11.94 -14.93 -6.30
N VAL A 194 12.06 -14.37 -7.50
CA VAL A 194 11.95 -15.12 -8.77
C VAL A 194 12.99 -16.24 -8.83
N LEU A 195 14.21 -15.89 -8.46
CA LEU A 195 15.37 -16.78 -8.45
C LEU A 195 15.25 -17.92 -7.43
N ASP A 196 14.67 -17.66 -6.26
CA ASP A 196 14.39 -18.65 -5.23
C ASP A 196 13.24 -19.58 -5.67
N ALA A 197 12.14 -19.03 -6.19
CA ALA A 197 11.05 -19.82 -6.75
C ALA A 197 11.52 -20.73 -7.89
N ALA A 198 12.41 -20.24 -8.74
CA ALA A 198 12.98 -20.99 -9.86
C ALA A 198 13.91 -22.12 -9.37
N HIS A 199 14.57 -21.95 -8.22
CA HIS A 199 15.34 -23.03 -7.60
C HIS A 199 14.44 -24.18 -7.13
N GLU A 200 13.26 -23.85 -6.58
CA GLU A 200 12.32 -24.84 -6.05
C GLU A 200 11.52 -25.57 -7.13
N ARG A 201 11.07 -24.84 -8.17
CA ARG A 201 10.04 -25.31 -9.12
C ARG A 201 10.52 -25.36 -10.57
N GLY A 202 11.70 -24.82 -10.85
CA GLY A 202 12.27 -24.70 -12.19
C GLY A 202 11.89 -23.39 -12.88
N ILE A 203 12.84 -22.83 -13.62
CA ILE A 203 12.70 -21.50 -14.24
C ILE A 203 11.58 -21.43 -15.28
N ASP A 204 11.40 -22.47 -16.09
CA ASP A 204 10.37 -22.48 -17.13
C ASP A 204 8.96 -22.36 -16.55
N GLN A 205 8.70 -23.06 -15.44
CA GLN A 205 7.41 -22.97 -14.75
C GLN A 205 7.20 -21.58 -14.16
N VAL A 206 8.21 -21.02 -13.50
CA VAL A 206 8.11 -19.68 -12.89
C VAL A 206 7.90 -18.60 -13.94
N LEU A 207 8.60 -18.67 -15.08
CA LEU A 207 8.41 -17.71 -16.18
C LEU A 207 7.03 -17.84 -16.82
N GLU A 208 6.47 -19.04 -16.93
CA GLU A 208 5.10 -19.23 -17.43
C GLU A 208 4.08 -18.56 -16.49
N GLU A 209 4.18 -18.80 -15.18
CA GLU A 209 3.29 -18.20 -14.18
C GLU A 209 3.38 -16.66 -14.20
N LEU A 210 4.58 -16.11 -14.23
CA LEU A 210 4.78 -14.66 -14.33
C LEU A 210 4.22 -14.08 -15.64
N ARG A 211 4.32 -14.83 -16.75
CA ARG A 211 3.73 -14.42 -18.04
C ARG A 211 2.21 -14.40 -17.98
N GLU A 212 1.60 -15.41 -17.36
CA GLU A 212 0.15 -15.44 -17.15
C GLU A 212 -0.31 -14.29 -16.25
N ASP A 213 0.43 -14.01 -15.17
CA ASP A 213 0.15 -12.91 -14.24
C ASP A 213 0.27 -11.54 -14.90
N ASN A 214 1.31 -11.33 -15.71
CA ASN A 214 1.47 -10.09 -16.46
C ASN A 214 0.39 -9.94 -17.54
N THR A 215 0.11 -10.99 -18.32
CA THR A 215 -0.97 -10.98 -19.33
C THR A 215 -2.32 -10.66 -18.70
N ARG A 216 -2.60 -11.19 -17.51
CA ARG A 216 -3.82 -10.87 -16.75
C ARG A 216 -3.85 -9.41 -16.33
N SER A 217 -2.74 -8.88 -15.83
CA SER A 217 -2.64 -7.50 -15.39
C SER A 217 -2.85 -6.53 -16.55
N ASP A 218 -2.20 -6.77 -17.69
CA ASP A 218 -2.38 -6.00 -18.93
C ASP A 218 -3.84 -6.03 -19.39
N LEU A 219 -4.48 -7.21 -19.36
CA LEU A 219 -5.89 -7.35 -19.75
C LEU A 219 -6.83 -6.56 -18.82
N VAL A 220 -6.55 -6.52 -17.52
CA VAL A 220 -7.31 -5.72 -16.55
C VAL A 220 -7.07 -4.23 -16.78
N GLU A 221 -5.83 -3.81 -17.04
CA GLU A 221 -5.51 -2.41 -17.35
C GLU A 221 -6.20 -1.94 -18.63
N GLU A 222 -6.17 -2.75 -19.69
CA GLU A 222 -6.90 -2.49 -20.94
C GLU A 222 -8.41 -2.39 -20.72
N TRP A 223 -8.98 -3.25 -19.86
CA TRP A 223 -10.39 -3.20 -19.51
C TRP A 223 -10.76 -1.91 -18.77
N LEU A 224 -9.99 -1.56 -17.72
CA LEU A 224 -10.17 -0.33 -16.95
C LEU A 224 -10.00 0.94 -17.80
N ALA A 225 -9.23 0.86 -18.89
CA ALA A 225 -9.00 1.96 -19.82
C ALA A 225 -10.11 2.14 -20.88
N THR A 226 -11.13 1.28 -20.90
CA THR A 226 -12.29 1.44 -21.81
C THR A 226 -12.99 2.78 -21.56
N SER A 227 -13.37 3.46 -22.64
CA SER A 227 -13.82 4.87 -22.55
C SER A 227 -15.32 5.01 -22.36
N THR A 228 -16.09 3.95 -22.63
CA THR A 228 -17.55 3.94 -22.54
C THR A 228 -18.09 2.59 -22.07
N TRP A 229 -19.27 2.59 -21.44
CA TRP A 229 -19.94 1.37 -20.98
C TRP A 229 -20.24 0.33 -22.08
N PRO A 230 -20.64 0.72 -23.30
CA PRO A 230 -20.78 -0.24 -24.39
C PRO A 230 -19.46 -0.90 -24.82
N GLU A 231 -18.36 -0.14 -24.85
CA GLU A 231 -17.01 -0.69 -25.14
C GLU A 231 -16.56 -1.64 -24.04
N ASP A 232 -16.81 -1.29 -22.78
CA ASP A 232 -16.54 -2.10 -21.60
C ASP A 232 -17.30 -3.44 -21.65
N LEU A 233 -18.62 -3.43 -21.91
CA LEU A 233 -19.42 -4.65 -22.08
C LEU A 233 -18.90 -5.52 -23.24
N GLU A 234 -18.55 -4.89 -24.36
CA GLU A 234 -18.01 -5.59 -25.52
C GLU A 234 -16.65 -6.24 -25.19
N PHE A 235 -15.80 -5.54 -24.43
CA PHE A 235 -14.52 -6.04 -23.94
C PHE A 235 -14.73 -7.26 -23.03
N LEU A 236 -15.56 -7.13 -22.00
CA LEU A 236 -15.87 -8.22 -21.07
C LEU A 236 -16.44 -9.45 -21.79
N SER A 237 -17.26 -9.23 -22.83
CA SER A 237 -17.84 -10.30 -23.65
C SER A 237 -16.80 -11.03 -24.51
N ARG A 238 -15.78 -10.33 -25.00
CA ARG A 238 -14.66 -10.93 -25.75
C ARG A 238 -13.68 -11.67 -24.83
N HIS A 239 -13.62 -11.28 -23.56
CA HIS A 239 -12.66 -11.77 -22.58
C HIS A 239 -13.33 -12.44 -21.37
N PRO A 240 -14.03 -13.59 -21.54
CA PRO A 240 -14.78 -14.24 -20.46
C PRO A 240 -13.92 -14.63 -19.24
N ARG A 241 -12.62 -14.84 -19.44
CA ARG A 241 -11.67 -15.12 -18.35
C ARG A 241 -11.59 -14.00 -17.31
N LEU A 242 -11.87 -12.74 -17.67
CA LEU A 242 -11.93 -11.63 -16.71
C LEU A 242 -12.99 -11.85 -15.63
N ARG A 243 -14.09 -12.49 -16.01
CA ARG A 243 -15.18 -12.82 -15.10
C ARG A 243 -14.88 -14.08 -14.28
N ASP A 244 -14.28 -15.09 -14.89
CA ASP A 244 -14.16 -16.41 -14.27
C ASP A 244 -12.88 -16.58 -13.43
N ASP A 245 -11.84 -15.79 -13.69
CA ASP A 245 -10.56 -15.89 -12.98
C ASP A 245 -10.63 -15.18 -11.61
N PRO A 246 -10.49 -15.89 -10.47
CA PRO A 246 -10.53 -15.28 -9.15
C PRO A 246 -9.39 -14.27 -8.92
N ARG A 247 -8.24 -14.42 -9.60
CA ARG A 247 -7.12 -13.49 -9.48
C ARG A 247 -7.44 -12.10 -10.03
N VAL A 248 -8.36 -11.98 -10.99
CA VAL A 248 -8.83 -10.67 -11.48
C VAL A 248 -9.54 -9.91 -10.37
N ARG A 249 -10.38 -10.58 -9.57
CA ARG A 249 -11.04 -9.96 -8.41
C ARG A 249 -10.04 -9.55 -7.34
N GLU A 250 -9.02 -10.36 -7.08
CA GLU A 250 -7.95 -10.02 -6.14
C GLU A 250 -7.15 -8.79 -6.59
N LEU A 251 -6.81 -8.69 -7.87
CA LEU A 251 -6.13 -7.52 -8.44
C LEU A 251 -6.97 -6.25 -8.26
N LEU A 252 -8.25 -6.28 -8.64
CA LEU A 252 -9.15 -5.13 -8.46
C LEU A 252 -9.36 -4.77 -6.97
N THR A 253 -9.36 -5.76 -6.09
CA THR A 253 -9.49 -5.54 -4.63
C THR A 253 -8.22 -4.90 -4.05
N ALA A 254 -7.04 -5.31 -4.51
CA ALA A 254 -5.76 -4.73 -4.09
C ALA A 254 -5.66 -3.24 -4.45
N HIS A 255 -6.31 -2.82 -5.53
CA HIS A 255 -6.43 -1.42 -5.95
C HIS A 255 -7.77 -0.77 -5.54
N GLY A 256 -8.36 -1.20 -4.41
CA GLY A 256 -9.67 -0.73 -3.95
C GLY A 256 -9.78 0.78 -3.66
N ASP A 257 -8.68 1.52 -3.56
CA ASP A 257 -8.73 2.98 -3.44
C ASP A 257 -9.13 3.66 -4.76
N ASP A 258 -8.80 3.04 -5.91
CA ASP A 258 -9.15 3.53 -7.24
C ASP A 258 -10.66 3.34 -7.51
N PRO A 259 -11.40 4.42 -7.83
CA PRO A 259 -12.82 4.33 -8.15
C PRO A 259 -13.14 3.41 -9.33
N ALA A 260 -12.30 3.39 -10.37
CA ALA A 260 -12.53 2.54 -11.54
C ALA A 260 -12.44 1.06 -11.16
N SER A 261 -11.38 0.67 -10.45
CA SER A 261 -11.18 -0.69 -9.94
C SER A 261 -12.35 -1.16 -9.07
N ARG A 262 -12.87 -0.31 -8.17
CA ARG A 262 -14.07 -0.61 -7.37
C ARG A 262 -15.32 -0.82 -8.22
N GLN A 263 -15.53 0.02 -9.22
CA GLN A 263 -16.70 -0.06 -10.10
C GLN A 263 -16.67 -1.35 -10.95
N HIS A 264 -15.50 -1.71 -11.47
CA HIS A 264 -15.29 -2.92 -12.25
C HIS A 264 -15.41 -4.19 -11.40
N LEU A 265 -14.88 -4.17 -10.17
CA LEU A 265 -15.12 -5.27 -9.21
C LEU A 265 -16.61 -5.45 -8.93
N ALA A 266 -17.34 -4.35 -8.76
CA ALA A 266 -18.78 -4.39 -8.55
C ALA A 266 -19.54 -4.91 -9.78
N ILE A 267 -19.13 -4.57 -11.00
CA ILE A 267 -19.65 -5.17 -12.24
C ILE A 267 -19.48 -6.69 -12.19
N LEU A 268 -18.27 -7.20 -11.91
CA LEU A 268 -18.04 -8.65 -11.85
C LEU A 268 -18.94 -9.34 -10.82
N GLN A 269 -19.08 -8.76 -9.63
CA GLN A 269 -19.98 -9.25 -8.58
C GLN A 269 -21.44 -9.28 -9.03
N LEU A 270 -21.92 -8.25 -9.74
CA LEU A 270 -23.28 -8.23 -10.27
C LEU A 270 -23.46 -9.25 -11.39
N THR A 271 -22.44 -9.48 -12.22
CA THR A 271 -22.53 -10.47 -13.30
C THR A 271 -22.68 -11.90 -12.77
N ASP A 272 -22.29 -12.18 -11.53
CA ASP A 272 -22.52 -13.48 -10.88
C ASP A 272 -24.01 -13.75 -10.62
N ILE A 273 -24.84 -12.70 -10.59
CA ILE A 273 -26.28 -12.74 -10.29
C ILE A 273 -27.12 -12.46 -11.55
N LEU A 274 -26.68 -11.52 -12.39
CA LEU A 274 -27.38 -11.04 -13.57
C LEU A 274 -26.57 -11.28 -14.86
N PRO A 275 -27.21 -11.45 -16.03
CA PRO A 275 -26.54 -11.38 -17.32
C PRO A 275 -25.81 -10.04 -17.48
N ALA A 276 -24.62 -10.06 -18.10
CA ALA A 276 -23.83 -8.85 -18.28
C ALA A 276 -24.61 -7.69 -18.95
N PRO A 277 -25.39 -7.89 -20.04
CA PRO A 277 -26.16 -6.79 -20.61
C PRO A 277 -27.09 -6.08 -19.62
N GLU A 278 -27.77 -6.83 -18.75
CA GLU A 278 -28.68 -6.26 -17.73
C GLU A 278 -27.93 -5.44 -16.67
N VAL A 279 -26.70 -5.85 -16.32
CA VAL A 279 -25.84 -5.06 -15.42
C VAL A 279 -25.49 -3.72 -16.05
N TYR A 280 -25.14 -3.69 -17.33
CA TYR A 280 -24.76 -2.45 -18.01
C TYR A 280 -25.96 -1.56 -18.32
N ASP A 281 -27.13 -2.13 -18.56
CA ASP A 281 -28.39 -1.36 -18.62
C ASP A 281 -28.65 -0.65 -17.28
N ALA A 282 -28.46 -1.33 -16.14
CA ALA A 282 -28.58 -0.73 -14.80
C ALA A 282 -27.49 0.32 -14.49
N ILE A 283 -26.32 0.25 -15.11
CA ILE A 283 -25.26 1.27 -14.96
C ILE A 283 -25.59 2.51 -15.77
N THR A 284 -26.14 2.34 -16.97
CA THR A 284 -26.35 3.42 -17.94
C THR A 284 -27.70 4.12 -17.78
N ASP A 285 -28.74 3.40 -17.35
CA ASP A 285 -30.08 3.94 -17.13
C ASP A 285 -30.48 3.92 -15.64
N PRO A 286 -30.67 5.10 -15.01
CA PRO A 286 -31.12 5.18 -13.63
C PRO A 286 -32.46 4.50 -13.34
N ALA A 287 -33.39 4.46 -14.31
CA ALA A 287 -34.68 3.78 -14.09
C ALA A 287 -34.49 2.27 -13.97
N THR A 288 -33.74 1.68 -14.89
CA THR A 288 -33.33 0.28 -14.83
C THR A 288 -32.54 -0.04 -13.56
N ALA A 289 -31.66 0.86 -13.11
CA ALA A 289 -30.94 0.71 -11.84
C ALA A 289 -31.90 0.59 -10.64
N VAL A 290 -32.93 1.43 -10.60
CA VAL A 290 -33.93 1.43 -9.53
C VAL A 290 -34.74 0.13 -9.56
N ASP A 291 -35.20 -0.28 -10.75
CA ASP A 291 -35.99 -1.50 -10.91
C ASP A 291 -35.17 -2.73 -10.48
N THR A 292 -33.91 -2.82 -10.91
CA THR A 292 -32.97 -3.87 -10.50
C THR A 292 -32.75 -3.89 -8.98
N ALA A 293 -32.52 -2.73 -8.36
CA ALA A 293 -32.35 -2.64 -6.92
C ALA A 293 -33.60 -3.09 -6.15
N MET A 294 -34.77 -2.68 -6.61
CA MET A 294 -36.04 -3.07 -6.00
C MET A 294 -36.30 -4.57 -6.16
N GLU A 295 -35.91 -5.15 -7.30
CA GLU A 295 -36.00 -6.58 -7.55
C GLU A 295 -35.06 -7.38 -6.63
N PHE A 296 -33.81 -6.95 -6.40
CA PHE A 296 -32.95 -7.57 -5.40
C PHE A 296 -33.58 -7.60 -4.00
N VAL A 297 -34.22 -6.50 -3.58
CA VAL A 297 -34.96 -6.45 -2.31
C VAL A 297 -36.15 -7.42 -2.33
N GLU A 298 -36.88 -7.50 -3.44
CA GLU A 298 -38.04 -8.39 -3.54
C GLU A 298 -37.67 -9.88 -3.56
N GLN A 299 -36.55 -10.23 -4.18
CA GLN A 299 -36.02 -11.58 -4.24
C GLN A 299 -35.30 -11.99 -2.94
N GLY A 300 -35.03 -11.02 -2.06
CA GLY A 300 -34.37 -11.26 -0.78
C GLY A 300 -32.85 -11.40 -0.91
N GLN A 301 -32.24 -10.65 -1.83
CA GLN A 301 -30.79 -10.58 -2.07
C GLN A 301 -30.24 -9.19 -1.72
N PRO A 302 -30.37 -8.72 -0.47
CA PRO A 302 -29.93 -7.38 -0.09
C PRO A 302 -28.41 -7.17 -0.22
N ASP A 303 -27.60 -8.23 -0.17
CA ASP A 303 -26.15 -8.16 -0.35
C ASP A 303 -25.73 -7.66 -1.75
N ALA A 304 -26.59 -7.85 -2.75
CA ALA A 304 -26.38 -7.37 -4.11
C ALA A 304 -26.52 -5.84 -4.26
N LEU A 305 -27.08 -5.16 -3.25
CA LEU A 305 -27.25 -3.70 -3.28
C LEU A 305 -25.91 -2.96 -3.24
N ARG A 306 -24.94 -3.44 -2.47
CA ARG A 306 -23.62 -2.78 -2.37
C ARG A 306 -22.88 -2.74 -3.71
N PRO A 307 -22.70 -3.87 -4.43
CA PRO A 307 -22.17 -3.84 -5.78
C PRO A 307 -22.97 -2.91 -6.70
N LEU A 308 -24.31 -2.93 -6.63
CA LEU A 308 -25.13 -2.06 -7.48
C LEU A 308 -24.92 -0.57 -7.22
N PHE A 309 -24.76 -0.15 -5.96
CA PHE A 309 -24.43 1.24 -5.63
C PHE A 309 -23.06 1.68 -6.16
N LEU A 310 -22.07 0.78 -6.11
CA LEU A 310 -20.73 1.04 -6.64
C LEU A 310 -20.74 1.12 -8.17
N ALA A 311 -21.49 0.24 -8.82
CA ALA A 311 -21.64 0.19 -10.28
C ALA A 311 -22.46 1.37 -10.82
N SER A 312 -23.53 1.78 -10.12
CA SER A 312 -24.46 2.83 -10.55
C SER A 312 -24.61 3.93 -9.48
N PRO A 313 -23.67 4.91 -9.43
CA PRO A 313 -23.73 6.01 -8.45
C PRO A 313 -24.99 6.88 -8.56
N ALA A 314 -25.73 6.82 -9.67
CA ALA A 314 -27.00 7.53 -9.84
C ALA A 314 -28.04 7.16 -8.76
N LEU A 315 -27.99 5.92 -8.25
CA LEU A 315 -28.85 5.44 -7.16
C LEU A 315 -28.66 6.18 -5.83
N THR A 316 -27.61 6.99 -5.69
CA THR A 316 -27.29 7.71 -4.44
C THR A 316 -27.93 9.11 -4.34
N LYS A 317 -28.73 9.52 -5.32
CA LYS A 317 -29.26 10.90 -5.42
C LYS A 317 -30.79 10.99 -5.52
N LEU A 318 -31.50 9.90 -5.26
CA LEU A 318 -32.94 9.78 -5.45
C LEU A 318 -33.69 9.96 -4.11
N PRO A 319 -34.62 10.93 -3.99
CA PRO A 319 -35.21 11.33 -2.71
C PRO A 319 -35.85 10.21 -1.86
N PHE A 320 -36.56 9.28 -2.50
CA PHE A 320 -37.14 8.11 -1.84
C PHE A 320 -36.21 6.90 -1.91
N VAL A 321 -35.73 6.59 -3.12
CA VAL A 321 -35.06 5.32 -3.43
C VAL A 321 -33.74 5.19 -2.69
N THR A 322 -32.93 6.26 -2.69
CA THR A 322 -31.62 6.25 -2.02
C THR A 322 -31.73 5.90 -0.54
N PRO A 323 -32.43 6.70 0.30
CA PRO A 323 -32.50 6.41 1.72
C PRO A 323 -33.23 5.09 2.01
N TYR A 324 -34.22 4.70 1.20
CA TYR A 324 -34.88 3.40 1.34
C TYR A 324 -33.92 2.22 1.12
N LEU A 325 -33.17 2.22 0.03
CA LEU A 325 -32.25 1.13 -0.28
C LEU A 325 -31.04 1.12 0.67
N PHE A 326 -30.55 2.29 1.10
CA PHE A 326 -29.51 2.37 2.14
C PHE A 326 -30.03 1.83 3.47
N ALA A 327 -31.27 2.10 3.86
CA ALA A 327 -31.84 1.51 5.08
C ALA A 327 -31.86 -0.02 5.01
N VAL A 328 -32.25 -0.59 3.87
CA VAL A 328 -32.20 -2.04 3.65
C VAL A 328 -30.75 -2.53 3.76
N HIS A 329 -29.81 -1.92 3.05
CA HIS A 329 -28.40 -2.30 3.11
C HIS A 329 -27.85 -2.26 4.55
N THR A 330 -28.16 -1.21 5.32
CA THR A 330 -27.71 -1.05 6.72
C THR A 330 -28.21 -2.19 7.62
N VAL A 331 -29.44 -2.68 7.42
CA VAL A 331 -29.98 -3.80 8.21
C VAL A 331 -29.16 -5.08 8.02
N PHE A 332 -28.69 -5.35 6.81
CA PHE A 332 -27.99 -6.58 6.45
C PHE A 332 -26.46 -6.47 6.57
N SER A 333 -25.92 -5.25 6.65
CA SER A 333 -24.48 -5.03 6.87
C SER A 333 -24.10 -4.74 8.31
N ALA A 334 -25.08 -4.49 9.18
CA ALA A 334 -24.84 -4.50 10.62
C ALA A 334 -24.52 -5.93 11.07
N PRO A 335 -23.45 -6.15 11.86
CA PRO A 335 -23.21 -7.46 12.43
C PRO A 335 -24.43 -7.89 13.26
N PRO A 336 -24.82 -9.18 13.23
CA PRO A 336 -25.90 -9.66 14.09
C PRO A 336 -25.57 -9.29 15.55
N PRO A 337 -26.57 -8.98 16.39
CA PRO A 337 -26.32 -8.60 17.77
C PRO A 337 -25.55 -9.73 18.48
N ALA A 338 -24.24 -9.52 18.67
CA ALA A 338 -23.37 -10.50 19.30
C ALA A 338 -23.62 -10.49 20.82
N GLU A 339 -23.84 -11.67 21.39
CA GLU A 339 -23.61 -11.93 22.81
C GLU A 339 -22.09 -11.85 23.09
N SER A 340 -21.55 -10.64 23.19
CA SER A 340 -20.21 -10.23 23.67
C SER A 340 -19.34 -9.49 22.65
N PRO A 341 -18.58 -8.45 23.07
CA PRO A 341 -17.82 -7.61 22.17
C PRO A 341 -16.41 -8.17 21.96
N ARG A 342 -16.05 -8.45 20.70
CA ARG A 342 -14.64 -8.49 20.28
C ARG A 342 -14.45 -7.63 19.04
N SER A 343 -13.84 -6.47 19.29
CA SER A 343 -12.95 -5.70 18.42
C SER A 343 -13.07 -5.95 16.90
N GLU A 344 -14.11 -5.38 16.31
CA GLU A 344 -14.04 -4.84 14.95
C GLU A 344 -14.15 -3.32 15.08
N ALA A 345 -13.51 -2.58 14.17
CA ALA A 345 -13.49 -1.12 14.19
C ALA A 345 -14.90 -0.57 14.46
N ALA A 346 -15.02 0.30 15.47
CA ALA A 346 -16.31 0.87 15.83
C ALA A 346 -16.96 1.47 14.56
N PRO A 347 -18.23 1.13 14.24
CA PRO A 347 -18.92 1.78 13.14
C PRO A 347 -18.87 3.29 13.38
N ASP A 348 -18.65 4.07 12.31
CA ASP A 348 -18.64 5.53 12.36
C ASP A 348 -19.83 6.01 13.21
N ALA A 349 -19.55 6.63 14.36
CA ALA A 349 -20.58 7.00 15.33
C ALA A 349 -21.58 8.04 14.79
N ASP A 350 -21.30 8.59 13.60
CA ASP A 350 -22.10 9.60 12.89
C ASP A 350 -22.88 9.03 11.68
N ALA A 351 -22.79 7.72 11.38
CA ALA A 351 -23.56 7.14 10.27
C ALA A 351 -25.05 7.01 10.63
N PRO A 352 -25.99 7.40 9.74
CA PRO A 352 -27.42 7.36 10.04
C PRO A 352 -27.90 5.92 10.22
N SER A 353 -28.77 5.71 11.22
CA SER A 353 -29.36 4.39 11.46
C SER A 353 -30.36 4.02 10.34
N ALA A 354 -30.71 2.73 10.24
CA ALA A 354 -31.73 2.29 9.29
C ALA A 354 -33.10 2.97 9.53
N ALA A 355 -33.40 3.36 10.78
CA ALA A 355 -34.61 4.11 11.12
C ALA A 355 -34.55 5.55 10.60
N ASP A 356 -33.42 6.25 10.81
CA ASP A 356 -33.21 7.62 10.30
C ASP A 356 -33.32 7.66 8.77
N LEU A 357 -32.78 6.64 8.10
CA LEU A 357 -32.86 6.47 6.65
C LEU A 357 -34.31 6.22 6.19
N ILE A 358 -35.09 5.41 6.92
CA ILE A 358 -36.51 5.20 6.59
C ILE A 358 -37.34 6.47 6.79
N GLU A 359 -37.05 7.28 7.81
CA GLU A 359 -37.69 8.58 8.00
C GLU A 359 -37.39 9.52 6.82
N GLN A 360 -36.11 9.60 6.39
CA GLN A 360 -35.71 10.36 5.20
C GLN A 360 -36.43 9.87 3.94
N ALA A 361 -36.52 8.54 3.76
CA ALA A 361 -37.26 7.96 2.65
C ALA A 361 -38.75 8.35 2.70
N ALA A 362 -39.36 8.30 3.89
CA ALA A 362 -40.77 8.64 4.06
C ALA A 362 -41.05 10.12 3.72
N ALA A 363 -40.15 11.03 4.10
CA ALA A 363 -40.23 12.45 3.77
C ALA A 363 -40.09 12.74 2.26
N GLY A 364 -39.24 11.97 1.57
CA GLY A 364 -38.99 12.12 0.13
C GLY A 364 -39.91 11.34 -0.80
N GLY A 365 -40.76 10.44 -0.27
CA GLY A 365 -41.59 9.53 -1.06
C GLY A 365 -43.06 9.94 -1.16
N SER A 366 -43.70 9.61 -2.29
CA SER A 366 -45.16 9.64 -2.42
C SER A 366 -45.84 8.55 -1.57
N GLU A 367 -47.15 8.69 -1.32
CA GLU A 367 -47.93 7.68 -0.60
C GLU A 367 -47.85 6.30 -1.25
N VAL A 368 -47.91 6.25 -2.58
CA VAL A 368 -47.79 5.01 -3.36
C VAL A 368 -46.41 4.37 -3.16
N GLN A 369 -45.33 5.15 -3.20
CA GLN A 369 -43.97 4.66 -2.97
C GLN A 369 -43.79 4.11 -1.56
N ARG A 370 -44.29 4.83 -0.54
CA ARG A 370 -44.23 4.37 0.87
C ARG A 370 -45.00 3.08 1.07
N GLY A 371 -46.22 2.99 0.52
CA GLY A 371 -47.05 1.77 0.58
C GLY A 371 -46.37 0.57 -0.08
N ALA A 372 -45.82 0.76 -1.28
CA ALA A 372 -45.10 -0.29 -2.00
C ALA A 372 -43.81 -0.71 -1.27
N GLY A 373 -43.02 0.25 -0.78
CA GLY A 373 -41.81 0.00 0.00
C GLY A 373 -42.09 -0.79 1.28
N ALA A 374 -43.12 -0.41 2.03
CA ALA A 374 -43.52 -1.15 3.24
C ALA A 374 -43.98 -2.58 2.92
N ALA A 375 -44.68 -2.78 1.81
CA ALA A 375 -45.04 -4.13 1.37
C ALA A 375 -43.79 -4.97 1.00
N ARG A 376 -42.77 -4.38 0.38
CA ARG A 376 -41.48 -5.05 0.10
C ARG A 376 -40.74 -5.41 1.38
N LEU A 377 -40.61 -4.50 2.33
CA LEU A 377 -39.97 -4.77 3.63
C LEU A 377 -40.65 -5.91 4.38
N ARG A 378 -41.99 -5.99 4.36
CA ARG A 378 -42.73 -7.12 4.95
C ARG A 378 -42.44 -8.45 4.24
N ARG A 379 -42.34 -8.45 2.91
CA ARG A 379 -41.94 -9.65 2.14
C ARG A 379 -40.49 -10.03 2.39
N LEU A 380 -39.59 -9.06 2.56
CA LEU A 380 -38.20 -9.29 2.90
C LEU A 380 -38.06 -9.91 4.30
N ALA A 381 -38.83 -9.42 5.28
CA ALA A 381 -38.91 -9.98 6.63
C ALA A 381 -39.34 -11.46 6.64
N GLN A 382 -40.23 -11.86 5.73
CA GLN A 382 -40.63 -13.26 5.59
C GLN A 382 -39.50 -14.15 5.06
N ARG A 383 -38.60 -13.61 4.25
CA ARG A 383 -37.45 -14.33 3.68
C ARG A 383 -36.24 -14.35 4.60
N HIS A 384 -36.13 -13.38 5.50
CA HIS A 384 -35.00 -13.19 6.43
C HIS A 384 -35.49 -13.11 7.88
N PRO A 385 -35.80 -14.26 8.52
CA PRO A 385 -36.37 -14.30 9.88
C PRO A 385 -35.50 -13.60 10.92
N ASP A 386 -34.17 -13.67 10.78
CA ASP A 386 -33.21 -13.08 11.73
C ASP A 386 -33.29 -11.54 11.79
N HIS A 387 -33.75 -10.91 10.70
CA HIS A 387 -33.94 -9.46 10.60
C HIS A 387 -35.42 -9.04 10.61
N ALA A 388 -36.34 -9.99 10.78
CA ALA A 388 -37.76 -9.76 10.57
C ALA A 388 -38.34 -8.67 11.49
N ALA A 389 -37.95 -8.65 12.77
CA ALA A 389 -38.43 -7.66 13.73
C ALA A 389 -38.08 -6.22 13.29
N THR A 390 -36.82 -5.99 12.93
CA THR A 390 -36.34 -4.70 12.42
C THR A 390 -37.05 -4.31 11.13
N LEU A 391 -37.14 -5.23 10.16
CA LEU A 391 -37.78 -4.96 8.86
C LEU A 391 -39.27 -4.64 8.98
N LEU A 392 -39.99 -5.30 9.89
CA LEU A 392 -41.41 -5.03 10.16
C LEU A 392 -41.61 -3.67 10.85
N GLN A 393 -40.69 -3.28 11.73
CA GLN A 393 -40.69 -1.96 12.36
C GLN A 393 -40.49 -0.87 11.30
N LEU A 394 -39.44 -0.99 10.48
CA LEU A 394 -39.16 -0.08 9.38
C LEU A 394 -40.34 0.03 8.39
N ALA A 395 -41.02 -1.08 8.08
CA ALA A 395 -42.21 -1.08 7.24
C ALA A 395 -43.38 -0.28 7.85
N THR A 396 -43.50 -0.29 9.18
CA THR A 396 -44.53 0.47 9.90
C THR A 396 -44.20 1.96 9.87
N ASP A 397 -42.96 2.31 10.22
CA ASP A 397 -42.46 3.70 10.27
C ASP A 397 -42.57 4.38 8.90
N LEU A 398 -42.22 3.66 7.83
CA LEU A 398 -42.33 4.15 6.46
C LEU A 398 -43.77 4.55 6.08
N THR A 399 -44.80 3.90 6.64
CA THR A 399 -46.21 4.26 6.39
C THR A 399 -46.78 5.23 7.41
N ALA A 400 -46.23 5.29 8.63
CA ALA A 400 -46.73 6.15 9.71
C ALA A 400 -46.57 7.65 9.39
N ALA A 401 -45.53 8.03 8.64
CA ALA A 401 -45.32 9.41 8.18
C ALA A 401 -46.49 9.97 7.33
N ALA A 402 -47.35 9.11 6.77
CA ALA A 402 -48.56 9.54 6.06
C ALA A 402 -49.67 10.05 7.00
N SER A 403 -49.56 9.80 8.31
CA SER A 403 -50.63 10.04 9.30
C SER A 403 -50.42 11.29 10.16
N ALA A 404 -49.34 12.04 9.97
CA ALA A 404 -49.20 13.35 10.59
C ALA A 404 -50.09 14.35 9.84
N PRO A 405 -51.12 14.93 10.48
CA PRO A 405 -51.93 15.95 9.82
C PRO A 405 -51.02 17.12 9.44
N GLN A 406 -51.07 17.54 8.18
CA GLN A 406 -50.72 18.90 7.82
C GLN A 406 -51.64 19.79 8.65
N SER A 407 -51.13 20.32 9.77
CA SER A 407 -51.82 21.35 10.53
C SER A 407 -52.00 22.52 9.59
N GLU A 408 -53.21 22.63 9.07
CA GLU A 408 -53.75 23.77 8.35
C GLU A 408 -53.30 25.04 9.07
N THR A 409 -52.44 25.82 8.40
CA THR A 409 -52.40 27.26 8.61
C THR A 409 -53.69 27.84 8.01
N ALA A 410 -54.79 27.68 8.73
CA ALA A 410 -56.02 28.41 8.49
C ALA A 410 -56.84 28.53 9.78
N SER A 411 -57.37 29.73 10.00
CA SER A 411 -58.20 30.22 11.11
C SER A 411 -57.40 30.82 12.28
N ASP A 412 -57.58 32.08 12.67
CA ASP A 412 -58.57 33.07 12.23
C ASP A 412 -58.17 34.50 12.64
N ALA A 413 -58.89 35.43 12.02
CA ALA A 413 -58.94 36.84 12.31
C ALA A 413 -59.08 37.21 13.81
N GLY A 414 -58.37 38.28 14.16
CA GLY A 414 -58.65 39.19 15.27
C GLY A 414 -58.23 40.59 14.85
#